data_AF-A0A2V7H784-F1
#
_entry.id   AF-A0A2V7H784-F1
#
_cell.length_a   1.000
_cell.length_b   1.000
_cell.length_c   1.000
_cell.angle_alpha   90.00
_cell.angle_beta   90.00
_cell.angle_gamma   90.00
#
_symmetry.space_group_name_H-M   'P 1'
#
loop_
_entity.id
_entity.type
_entity.pdbx_description
1 polymer ?
#
loop_
_entity_poly.entity_id
_entity_poly.type
_entity_poly.pdbx_seq_one_letter_code
_entity_poly.pdbx_strand_id
1 'polypeptide(L)' 'SFGLEEEARAVERAVGETIENGCVTVDIAARGARSYSTAEVGGAIERAVGSA' A
#
# COMPACT_ATOMS: atom_id res chain seq x y z
N SER A 1 17.37 -5.98 -13.23
CA SER A 1 17.09 -4.84 -12.32
C SER A 1 17.40 -3.57 -13.07
N PHE A 2 16.57 -2.53 -12.95
CA PHE A 2 16.76 -1.23 -13.61
C PHE A 2 17.70 -0.28 -12.85
N GLY A 3 18.28 -0.70 -11.71
CA GLY A 3 19.10 0.16 -10.87
C GLY A 3 18.32 1.19 -10.04
N LEU A 4 16.99 1.06 -10.00
CA LEU A 4 16.05 1.97 -9.33
C LEU A 4 15.78 1.53 -7.89
N GLU A 5 16.84 1.40 -7.09
CA GLU A 5 16.72 0.88 -5.71
C GLU A 5 16.00 1.87 -4.77
N GLU A 6 16.16 3.17 -4.99
CA GLU A 6 15.51 4.20 -4.17
C GLU A 6 14.01 4.25 -4.44
N GLU A 7 13.61 4.20 -5.72
CA GLU A 7 12.22 4.17 -6.14
C GLU A 7 11.53 2.88 -5.68
N ALA A 8 12.23 1.74 -5.76
CA ALA A 8 11.72 0.49 -5.21
C ALA A 8 11.45 0.61 -3.71
N ARG A 9 12.39 1.16 -2.94
CA ARG A 9 12.20 1.40 -1.49
C ARG A 9 11.05 2.36 -1.20
N ALA A 10 10.83 3.36 -2.05
CA ALA A 10 9.72 4.30 -1.88
C ALA A 10 8.36 3.59 -2.04
N VAL A 11 8.23 2.71 -3.04
CA VAL A 11 7.02 1.89 -3.24
C VAL A 11 6.84 0.91 -2.08
N GLU A 12 7.89 0.21 -1.65
CA GLU A 12 7.83 -0.73 -0.52
C GLU A 12 7.36 -0.05 0.76
N ARG A 13 7.90 1.14 1.07
CA ARG A 13 7.48 1.94 2.22
C ARG A 13 6.00 2.32 2.13
N ALA A 14 5.55 2.83 0.99
CA ALA A 14 4.16 3.24 0.79
C ALA A 14 3.18 2.06 0.95
N VAL A 15 3.55 0.87 0.48
CA VAL A 15 2.79 -0.37 0.72
C VAL A 15 2.76 -0.71 2.20
N GLY A 16 3.91 -0.65 2.89
CA GLY A 16 4.01 -0.87 4.33
C GLY A 16 3.08 0.04 5.12
N GLU A 17 3.15 1.35 4.89
CA GLU A 17 2.29 2.35 5.54
C GLU A 17 0.80 2.08 5.26
N THR A 18 0.44 1.69 4.04
CA THR A 18 -0.95 1.38 3.68
C THR A 18 -1.47 0.17 4.47
N ILE A 19 -0.64 -0.86 4.64
CA ILE A 19 -0.96 -2.06 5.42
C ILE A 19 -1.05 -1.73 6.92
N GLU A 20 -0.12 -0.95 7.46
CA GLU A 20 -0.12 -0.52 8.87
C GLU A 20 -1.37 0.29 9.23
N ASN A 21 -1.89 1.06 8.27
CA ASN A 21 -3.16 1.79 8.41
C ASN A 21 -4.41 0.90 8.25
N GLY A 22 -4.25 -0.41 8.06
CA GLY A 22 -5.35 -1.36 7.87
C GLY A 22 -6.07 -1.21 6.53
N CYS A 23 -5.50 -0.48 5.56
CA CYS A 23 -6.09 -0.29 4.25
C CYS A 23 -5.72 -1.45 3.32
N VAL A 24 -6.40 -2.59 3.49
CA VAL A 24 -6.08 -3.82 2.76
C VAL A 24 -7.29 -4.43 2.06
N THR A 25 -7.02 -5.24 1.04
CA THR A 25 -8.03 -6.03 0.32
C THR A 25 -8.51 -7.24 1.14
N VAL A 26 -9.64 -7.81 0.71
CA VAL A 26 -10.38 -8.85 1.47
C VAL A 26 -9.56 -10.13 1.73
N ASP A 27 -8.58 -10.43 0.89
CA ASP A 27 -7.74 -11.63 0.96
C ASP A 27 -6.74 -11.62 2.13
N ILE A 28 -6.37 -10.46 2.64
CA ILE A 28 -5.44 -10.31 3.78
C ILE A 28 -6.02 -9.52 4.95
N ALA A 29 -7.26 -9.04 4.83
CA ALA A 29 -7.96 -8.38 5.93
C ALA A 29 -8.17 -9.35 7.12
N ALA A 30 -7.97 -8.86 8.34
CA ALA A 30 -8.29 -9.63 9.53
C ALA A 30 -9.80 -9.98 9.57
N ARG A 31 -10.16 -11.13 10.13
CA ARG A 31 -11.56 -11.58 10.20
C ARG A 31 -12.43 -10.55 10.92
N GLY A 32 -13.42 -10.02 10.21
CA GLY A 32 -14.36 -9.01 10.73
C GLY A 32 -13.85 -7.57 10.66
N ALA A 33 -12.62 -7.34 10.20
CA ALA A 33 -12.15 -6.00 9.87
C ALA A 33 -12.76 -5.51 8.55
N ARG A 34 -12.79 -4.19 8.36
CA ARG A 34 -13.14 -3.59 7.07
C ARG A 34 -12.08 -3.97 6.03
N SER A 35 -12.52 -4.36 4.85
CA SER A 35 -11.69 -4.48 3.65
C SER A 35 -12.00 -3.37 2.66
N TYR A 36 -11.05 -3.10 1.78
CA TYR A 36 -11.15 -2.09 0.74
C TYR A 36 -11.10 -2.73 -0.65
N SER A 37 -11.63 -2.02 -1.66
CA SER A 37 -11.51 -2.43 -3.05
C SER A 37 -10.08 -2.24 -3.57
N THR A 38 -9.74 -2.91 -4.68
CA THR A 38 -8.45 -2.74 -5.37
C THR A 38 -8.15 -1.29 -5.69
N ALA A 39 -9.15 -0.51 -6.13
CA ALA A 39 -8.99 0.89 -6.48
C ALA A 39 -8.72 1.77 -5.25
N GLU A 40 -9.38 1.49 -4.11
CA GLU A 40 -9.15 2.23 -2.86
C GLU A 40 -7.75 1.99 -2.31
N VAL A 41 -7.30 0.72 -2.28
CA VAL A 41 -5.95 0.37 -1.83
C VAL A 41 -4.89 0.95 -2.77
N GLY A 42 -5.08 0.83 -4.10
CA GLY A 42 -4.18 1.43 -5.08
C GLY A 42 -4.05 2.94 -4.94
N GLY A 43 -5.17 3.65 -4.76
CA GLY A 43 -5.17 5.09 -4.52
C GLY A 43 -4.54 5.48 -3.17
N ALA A 44 -4.62 4.62 -2.15
CA ALA A 44 -3.91 4.85 -0.88
C ALA A 44 -2.39 4.76 -1.06
N ILE A 45 -1.92 3.74 -1.78
CA ILE A 45 -0.50 3.56 -2.11
C ILE A 45 0.00 4.74 -2.95
N GLU A 46 -0.74 5.17 -3.98
CA GLU A 46 -0.37 6.31 -4.82
C GLU A 46 -0.17 7.59 -3.99
N ARG A 47 -1.09 7.89 -3.07
CA ARG A 47 -0.97 9.03 -2.15
C ARG A 47 0.22 8.92 -1.21
N ALA A 48 0.49 7.71 -0.70
CA ALA A 48 1.62 7.47 0.20
C ALA A 48 2.97 7.63 -0.53
N VAL A 49 3.09 7.17 -1.79
CA VAL A 49 4.29 7.38 -2.61
C VAL A 49 4.51 8.87 -2.90
N GLY A 50 3.46 9.63 -3.23
CA GLY A 50 3.56 11.06 -3.54
C GLY A 50 3.81 11.97 -2.34
N SER A 51 3.74 11.45 -1.12
CA SER A 51 3.98 12.19 0.13
C SER A 51 5.41 11.99 0.69
N ALA A 52 6.26 11.24 -0.02
CA ALA A 52 7.61 10.87 0.38
C ALA A 52 8.72 11.75 -0.21
#